data_AF-Q71R44-F1
#
_entry.id   AF-Q71R44-F1
#
_cell.length_a   1.000
_cell.length_b   1.000
_cell.length_c   1.000
_cell.angle_alpha   90.00
_cell.angle_beta   90.00
_cell.angle_gamma   90.00
#
_symmetry.space_group_name_H-M   'P 1'
#
loop_
_entity.id
_entity.type
_entity.pdbx_description
1 polymer ?
#
loop_
_entity_poly.entity_id
_entity_poly.type
_entity_poly.pdbx_seq_one_letter_code
_entity_poly.pdbx_strand_id
1 'polypeptide(L)'
;MQFKLNPYALRITSLFLVACSGGKGGFDLEDVRPNQTAKAEKATTSYQDEETKKKTKEELDKLMEPTLGVEAKIPRRNRALFDKEGNRKATPDTTDELSEAQIMAIWNENIDEIPHLKELNDKTTSGLIYHSHDGKQEDKKRNLQYVRSGYVFDESYSEIVKNKNGVPYIFKNGIDGYIYYLGTSPSKELPKGNKVTYKGTWDFTSDVKTSYELSGFSDAGNGKNVAATSISDNVNRDHKVGEKLGDNEVKGVAHSSEFAVDFDNKKLTGSLYRNGYINRNKAQEVTKRYSIEADITGNRFRGKAKAEKAGDPIFTDSNYLEGGFYGPKAEEMAGKFFTNNKSLFAVFAAKSENGETTTERIIDATKIDLTQFNAKELNNFGDASVLIIDGQKIDLAGVNFKNSKTVEINGKTMVAVACCSNLEYMKFGQLWQKEGKQQVKDNSLFLQGERTATDKMPAGGNYKYVGTWDALVSKGTNWIAEADNNRESGYRTEFDVNFSDKKVNGKLFDKGGVNPVFTVDATINGNGFIGSAKTSDSGFALDAGSSQHGNAVFSDIKVNGGFYGPTAGELGGQFHHKSDNGSVGAVFGAKRQIEK
;
A
#
# COMPACT_ATOMS: atom_id res chain seq x y z
N MET A 1 44.93 38.48 16.76
CA MET A 1 45.32 38.88 15.39
C MET A 1 44.40 38.21 14.39
N GLN A 2 43.76 39.04 13.58
CA GLN A 2 43.15 38.78 12.26
C GLN A 2 41.94 37.83 12.15
N PHE A 3 40.78 38.48 12.22
CA PHE A 3 39.61 38.25 11.36
C PHE A 3 39.95 38.45 9.87
N LYS A 4 39.26 37.70 8.99
CA LYS A 4 38.79 38.17 7.67
C LYS A 4 37.40 37.58 7.37
N LEU A 5 36.40 38.47 7.25
CA LEU A 5 35.06 38.29 6.64
C LEU A 5 35.20 38.02 5.13
N ASN A 6 34.24 37.43 4.39
CA ASN A 6 32.89 37.91 4.01
C ASN A 6 32.29 36.90 2.96
N PRO A 7 31.18 37.14 2.22
CA PRO A 7 29.76 37.46 2.47
C PRO A 7 28.84 36.30 1.99
N TYR A 8 27.59 36.05 2.40
CA TYR A 8 26.36 36.76 2.05
C TYR A 8 25.21 36.05 2.81
N ALA A 9 24.62 36.73 3.78
CA ALA A 9 23.34 36.35 4.36
C ALA A 9 22.53 37.63 4.54
N LEU A 10 21.79 38.02 3.51
CA LEU A 10 20.75 39.05 3.66
C LEU A 10 19.42 38.35 3.94
N ARG A 11 19.04 38.38 5.22
CA ARG A 11 17.63 38.36 5.65
C ARG A 11 17.19 39.83 5.69
N ILE A 12 16.13 40.18 4.95
CA ILE A 12 15.42 41.44 5.15
C ILE A 12 14.07 41.11 5.75
N THR A 13 13.91 41.48 7.01
CA THR A 13 12.63 41.57 7.72
C THR A 13 12.21 43.04 7.64
N SER A 14 11.10 43.33 6.97
CA SER A 14 10.55 44.69 6.84
C SER A 14 9.75 45.06 8.08
N LEU A 15 10.21 46.07 8.82
CA LEU A 15 9.48 46.74 9.89
C LEU A 15 8.44 47.71 9.31
N PHE A 16 7.22 47.67 9.85
CA PHE A 16 6.21 48.73 9.74
C PHE A 16 6.61 49.93 10.61
N LEU A 17 6.60 51.13 10.04
CA LEU A 17 6.63 52.40 10.77
C LEU A 17 5.26 53.06 10.66
N VAL A 18 4.60 53.19 11.81
CA VAL A 18 3.39 54.00 12.02
C VAL A 18 3.84 55.43 12.32
N ALA A 19 3.36 56.40 11.55
CA ALA A 19 3.47 57.82 11.89
C ALA A 19 2.05 58.39 12.08
N CYS A 20 1.73 58.72 13.33
CA CYS A 20 0.62 59.60 13.67
C CYS A 20 1.15 61.04 13.72
N SER A 21 0.54 61.94 12.94
CA SER A 21 0.53 63.37 13.24
C SER A 21 -0.85 63.91 12.92
N GLY A 22 -1.61 64.24 13.95
CA GLY A 22 -2.89 64.96 13.83
C GLY A 22 -2.68 66.46 13.73
N GLY A 23 -3.66 67.16 13.14
CA GLY A 23 -3.70 68.63 13.17
C GLY A 23 -4.63 69.29 12.15
N LYS A 24 -5.93 69.34 12.49
CA LYS A 24 -6.94 70.38 12.22
C LYS A 24 -6.90 71.18 10.90
N GLY A 25 -8.02 71.11 10.16
CA GLY A 25 -8.42 72.11 9.16
C GLY A 25 -9.72 71.70 8.47
N GLY A 26 -10.86 72.06 9.04
CA GLY A 26 -12.17 71.86 8.44
C GLY A 26 -12.44 72.92 7.37
N PHE A 27 -12.82 72.47 6.18
CA PHE A 27 -13.49 73.25 5.16
C PHE A 27 -14.67 72.42 4.67
N ASP A 28 -15.88 72.86 5.01
CA ASP A 28 -17.11 72.39 4.41
C ASP A 28 -17.17 72.92 2.97
N LEU A 29 -17.29 72.01 2.02
CA LEU A 29 -17.85 72.29 0.71
C LEU A 29 -19.00 71.29 0.54
N GLU A 30 -20.22 71.78 0.82
CA GLU A 30 -21.41 71.25 0.18
C GLU A 30 -21.20 71.40 -1.33
N ASP A 31 -21.18 70.29 -2.06
CA ASP A 31 -21.77 70.29 -3.41
C ASP A 31 -22.06 68.90 -3.97
N VAL A 32 -23.33 68.76 -4.36
CA VAL A 32 -23.94 67.93 -5.40
C VAL A 32 -23.65 66.41 -5.41
N ARG A 33 -24.68 65.63 -5.06
CA ARG A 33 -24.81 64.21 -5.41
C ARG A 33 -25.21 64.07 -6.89
N PRO A 34 -24.42 63.39 -7.76
CA PRO A 34 -24.94 62.86 -9.01
C PRO A 34 -25.68 61.54 -8.71
N ASN A 35 -26.89 61.39 -9.24
CA ASN A 35 -27.67 60.16 -9.20
C ASN A 35 -26.83 58.96 -9.68
N GLN A 36 -26.54 58.03 -8.77
CA GLN A 36 -26.09 56.69 -9.16
C GLN A 36 -27.27 55.93 -9.77
N THR A 37 -27.27 55.80 -11.10
CA THR A 37 -27.95 54.69 -11.77
C THR A 37 -27.42 53.39 -11.18
N ALA A 38 -28.29 52.65 -10.50
CA ALA A 38 -28.00 51.34 -9.95
C ALA A 38 -27.53 50.40 -11.08
N LYS A 39 -26.24 50.05 -11.07
CA LYS A 39 -25.78 48.83 -11.73
C LYS A 39 -26.44 47.67 -10.97
N ALA A 40 -27.22 46.87 -11.68
CA ALA A 40 -27.71 45.61 -11.16
C ALA A 40 -26.51 44.77 -10.69
N GLU A 41 -26.38 44.59 -9.38
CA GLU A 41 -25.49 43.59 -8.80
C GLU A 41 -25.95 42.23 -9.32
N LYS A 42 -25.12 41.60 -10.17
CA LYS A 42 -25.22 40.16 -10.38
C LYS A 42 -25.05 39.52 -9.00
N ALA A 43 -26.10 38.87 -8.52
CA ALA A 43 -26.01 38.02 -7.34
C ALA A 43 -24.90 36.98 -7.58
N THR A 44 -23.73 37.20 -6.99
CA THR A 44 -22.65 36.21 -6.94
C THR A 44 -23.06 35.15 -5.93
N THR A 45 -23.59 34.04 -6.41
CA THR A 45 -23.81 32.84 -5.60
C THR A 45 -22.48 32.45 -4.95
N SER A 46 -22.42 32.47 -3.62
CA SER A 46 -21.24 32.10 -2.85
C SER A 46 -21.25 30.58 -2.62
N TYR A 47 -20.08 29.94 -2.68
CA TYR A 47 -19.93 28.49 -2.51
C TYR A 47 -19.08 28.18 -1.28
N GLN A 48 -19.39 27.08 -0.60
CA GLN A 48 -18.60 26.54 0.50
C GLN A 48 -18.49 25.01 0.39
N ASP A 49 -17.46 24.44 1.03
CA ASP A 49 -17.25 23.00 1.05
C ASP A 49 -18.46 22.30 1.68
N GLU A 50 -18.89 21.20 1.06
CA GLU A 50 -19.91 20.34 1.64
C GLU A 50 -19.42 19.76 2.96
N GLU A 51 -20.23 19.90 4.01
CA GLU A 51 -19.95 19.25 5.29
C GLU A 51 -20.08 17.74 5.15
N THR A 52 -18.96 17.03 5.35
CA THR A 52 -18.92 15.57 5.36
C THR A 52 -18.46 15.06 6.72
N LYS A 53 -19.02 13.94 7.18
CA LYS A 53 -18.50 13.25 8.36
C LYS A 53 -17.05 12.83 8.12
N LYS A 54 -16.19 13.09 9.10
CA LYS A 54 -14.80 12.64 9.08
C LYS A 54 -14.73 11.11 9.00
N LYS A 55 -13.71 10.58 8.33
CA LYS A 55 -13.49 9.14 8.24
C LYS A 55 -13.14 8.63 9.64
N THR A 56 -13.74 7.51 10.02
CA THR A 56 -13.40 6.83 11.26
C THR A 56 -11.99 6.29 11.13
N LYS A 57 -11.08 6.72 12.02
CA LYS A 57 -9.73 6.15 12.09
C LYS A 57 -9.81 4.80 12.78
N GLU A 58 -9.43 3.76 12.07
CA GLU A 58 -9.33 2.40 12.59
C GLU A 58 -7.93 2.22 13.19
N GLU A 59 -7.84 1.82 14.45
CA GLU A 59 -6.59 1.43 15.10
C GLU A 59 -6.52 -0.11 15.08
N LEU A 60 -5.44 -0.64 14.52
CA LEU A 60 -5.28 -2.08 14.30
C LEU A 60 -4.22 -2.62 15.24
N ASP A 61 -4.45 -3.84 15.75
CA ASP A 61 -3.38 -4.62 16.36
C ASP A 61 -2.24 -4.79 15.34
N LYS A 62 -0.99 -4.80 15.82
CA LYS A 62 0.20 -4.86 14.96
C LYS A 62 0.18 -6.00 13.94
N LEU A 63 -0.37 -7.16 14.30
CA LEU A 63 -0.49 -8.31 13.39
C LEU A 63 -1.56 -8.13 12.31
N MET A 64 -2.45 -7.16 12.45
CA MET A 64 -3.53 -6.83 11.51
C MET A 64 -3.17 -5.65 10.60
N GLU A 65 -2.00 -5.05 10.80
CA GLU A 65 -1.45 -4.03 9.93
C GLU A 65 -1.08 -4.61 8.57
N PRO A 66 -1.53 -4.02 7.45
CA PRO A 66 -1.24 -4.56 6.13
C PRO A 66 0.21 -4.33 5.72
N THR A 67 0.79 -5.36 5.09
CA THR A 67 2.15 -5.38 4.53
C THR A 67 2.15 -6.08 3.17
N LEU A 68 3.24 -5.95 2.40
CA LEU A 68 3.42 -6.73 1.16
C LEU A 68 3.56 -8.22 1.47
N GLY A 69 4.28 -8.55 2.54
CA GLY A 69 4.43 -9.90 3.03
C GLY A 69 4.80 -9.96 4.51
N VAL A 70 4.82 -11.18 5.04
CA VAL A 70 5.20 -11.47 6.42
C VAL A 70 6.00 -12.76 6.46
N GLU A 71 6.98 -12.84 7.34
CA GLU A 71 7.73 -14.05 7.62
C GLU A 71 7.87 -14.32 9.13
N ALA A 72 8.16 -15.58 9.46
CA ALA A 72 8.58 -15.99 10.79
C ALA A 72 9.66 -17.07 10.69
N LYS A 73 10.68 -16.97 11.56
CA LYS A 73 11.72 -17.99 11.69
C LYS A 73 11.13 -19.29 12.23
N ILE A 74 11.51 -20.43 11.67
CA ILE A 74 11.16 -21.75 12.20
C ILE A 74 11.83 -21.93 13.58
N PRO A 75 11.06 -22.13 14.67
CA PRO A 75 11.62 -22.34 16.02
C PRO A 75 12.44 -23.62 16.13
N ARG A 76 13.55 -23.53 16.87
CA ARG A 76 14.56 -24.57 17.08
C ARG A 76 15.07 -24.48 18.50
N ARG A 77 14.84 -25.54 19.28
CA ARG A 77 15.23 -25.61 20.69
C ARG A 77 16.74 -25.43 20.85
N ASN A 78 17.13 -24.58 21.79
CA ASN A 78 18.53 -24.52 22.21
C ASN A 78 18.86 -25.75 23.07
N ARG A 79 19.82 -26.55 22.60
CA ARG A 79 20.27 -27.79 23.25
C ARG A 79 21.55 -27.58 24.08
N ALA A 80 22.03 -26.35 24.20
CA ALA A 80 23.19 -26.03 25.02
C ALA A 80 22.91 -26.32 26.49
N LEU A 81 23.92 -26.85 27.18
CA LEU A 81 23.85 -27.18 28.61
C LEU A 81 24.28 -26.01 29.51
N PHE A 82 24.78 -24.93 28.92
CA PHE A 82 25.35 -23.79 29.64
C PHE A 82 24.67 -22.48 29.22
N ASP A 83 24.68 -21.50 30.12
CA ASP A 83 24.33 -20.12 29.84
C ASP A 83 25.51 -19.35 29.22
N LYS A 84 25.29 -18.07 28.88
CA LYS A 84 26.29 -17.23 28.23
C LYS A 84 27.48 -16.95 29.15
N GLU A 85 27.23 -16.90 30.45
CA GLU A 85 28.20 -16.70 31.52
C GLU A 85 29.08 -17.96 31.75
N GLY A 86 28.66 -19.11 31.23
CA GLY A 86 29.38 -20.38 31.31
C GLY A 86 28.94 -21.26 32.47
N ASN A 87 27.86 -20.93 33.18
CA ASN A 87 27.28 -21.77 34.21
C ASN A 87 26.41 -22.85 33.57
N ARG A 88 26.39 -24.04 34.17
CA ARG A 88 25.53 -25.14 33.72
C ARG A 88 24.07 -24.80 34.04
N LYS A 89 23.20 -24.87 33.05
CA LYS A 89 21.75 -24.69 33.24
C LYS A 89 21.21 -25.75 34.18
N ALA A 90 20.35 -25.36 35.12
CA ALA A 90 19.71 -26.29 36.05
C ALA A 90 18.80 -27.29 35.31
N THR A 91 18.10 -26.81 34.28
CA THR A 91 17.31 -27.62 33.35
C THR A 91 17.63 -27.20 31.91
N PRO A 92 17.75 -28.14 30.97
CA PRO A 92 17.84 -27.79 29.55
C PRO A 92 16.57 -27.08 29.08
N ASP A 93 16.70 -26.18 28.11
CA ASP A 93 15.55 -25.47 27.55
C ASP A 93 14.55 -26.48 26.99
N THR A 94 13.28 -26.36 27.41
CA THR A 94 12.17 -27.25 27.01
C THR A 94 11.28 -26.63 25.95
N THR A 95 11.44 -25.35 25.66
CA THR A 95 10.63 -24.60 24.70
C THR A 95 11.49 -23.72 23.77
N ASP A 96 10.91 -23.36 22.62
CA ASP A 96 11.31 -22.22 21.79
C ASP A 96 10.01 -21.64 21.22
N GLU A 97 9.62 -20.47 21.71
CA GLU A 97 8.27 -19.93 21.51
C GLU A 97 8.15 -19.15 20.20
N LEU A 98 6.93 -19.10 19.66
CA LEU A 98 6.52 -18.10 18.69
C LEU A 98 5.97 -16.88 19.41
N SER A 99 6.30 -15.70 18.91
CA SER A 99 5.85 -14.42 19.42
C SER A 99 5.58 -13.46 18.27
N GLU A 100 4.71 -12.50 18.52
CA GLU A 100 4.44 -11.40 17.60
C GLU A 100 5.72 -10.62 17.21
N ALA A 101 6.72 -10.58 18.09
CA ALA A 101 8.00 -9.92 17.80
C ALA A 101 8.85 -10.67 16.76
N GLN A 102 8.63 -11.98 16.58
CA GLN A 102 9.32 -12.80 15.57
C GLN A 102 8.59 -12.83 14.23
N ILE A 103 7.38 -12.25 14.16
CA ILE A 103 6.60 -12.11 12.94
C ILE A 103 6.98 -10.78 12.30
N MET A 104 7.74 -10.84 11.21
CA MET A 104 8.39 -9.69 10.59
C MET A 104 7.73 -9.34 9.26
N ALA A 105 7.54 -8.05 9.02
CA ALA A 105 7.08 -7.54 7.73
C ALA A 105 8.23 -7.61 6.71
N ILE A 106 7.93 -8.10 5.51
CA ILE A 106 8.84 -8.12 4.37
C ILE A 106 8.21 -7.34 3.20
N TRP A 107 9.07 -6.72 2.38
CA TRP A 107 8.62 -5.72 1.40
C TRP A 107 9.36 -5.75 0.06
N ASN A 108 10.14 -6.79 -0.23
CA ASN A 108 10.82 -6.88 -1.52
C ASN A 108 9.78 -6.95 -2.65
N GLU A 109 9.79 -6.00 -3.56
CA GLU A 109 8.86 -5.96 -4.70
C GLU A 109 9.21 -7.00 -5.76
N ASN A 110 10.48 -7.46 -5.78
CA ASN A 110 10.94 -8.53 -6.65
C ASN A 110 10.68 -9.90 -6.00
N ILE A 111 9.52 -10.47 -6.30
CA ILE A 111 9.10 -11.77 -5.76
C ILE A 111 9.93 -12.96 -6.22
N ASP A 112 10.75 -12.81 -7.28
CA ASP A 112 11.67 -13.88 -7.70
C ASP A 112 12.89 -13.99 -6.77
N GLU A 113 13.17 -12.94 -5.99
CA GLU A 113 14.14 -12.98 -4.91
C GLU A 113 13.49 -13.52 -3.63
N ILE A 114 13.56 -14.84 -3.48
CA ILE A 114 13.00 -15.55 -2.31
C ILE A 114 13.65 -15.05 -1.01
N PRO A 115 12.85 -14.68 0.02
CA PRO A 115 13.37 -14.21 1.31
C PRO A 115 14.43 -15.16 1.89
N HIS A 116 15.53 -14.61 2.38
CA HIS A 116 16.64 -15.35 3.00
C HIS A 116 17.30 -16.47 2.15
N LEU A 117 16.90 -16.67 0.89
CA LEU A 117 17.46 -17.76 0.07
C LEU A 117 18.96 -17.57 -0.15
N LYS A 118 19.40 -16.34 -0.46
CA LYS A 118 20.82 -16.03 -0.61
C LYS A 118 21.58 -16.22 0.71
N GLU A 119 21.04 -15.71 1.82
CA GLU A 119 21.65 -15.87 3.14
C GLU A 119 21.85 -17.34 3.52
N LEU A 120 20.82 -18.17 3.30
CA LEU A 120 20.89 -19.61 3.56
C LEU A 120 21.95 -20.30 2.69
N ASN A 121 22.03 -19.97 1.40
CA ASN A 121 23.07 -20.49 0.51
C ASN A 121 24.48 -20.05 0.92
N ASP A 122 24.65 -18.80 1.39
CA ASP A 122 25.95 -18.27 1.78
C ASP A 122 26.50 -18.94 3.06
N LYS A 123 25.61 -19.35 3.98
CA LYS A 123 26.00 -19.96 5.27
C LYS A 123 25.88 -21.49 5.34
N THR A 124 25.28 -22.13 4.33
CA THR A 124 25.01 -23.58 4.38
C THR A 124 26.30 -24.40 4.44
N THR A 125 26.26 -25.47 5.22
CA THR A 125 27.29 -26.52 5.23
C THR A 125 26.75 -27.86 4.75
N SER A 126 25.43 -27.99 4.60
CA SER A 126 24.76 -29.19 4.09
C SER A 126 24.71 -29.21 2.56
N GLY A 127 24.62 -28.03 1.92
CA GLY A 127 24.32 -27.89 0.50
C GLY A 127 22.85 -28.22 0.15
N LEU A 128 22.01 -28.44 1.15
CA LEU A 128 20.63 -28.89 1.01
C LEU A 128 19.65 -27.73 1.26
N ILE A 129 19.61 -26.80 0.29
CA ILE A 129 18.71 -25.65 0.32
C ILE A 129 17.47 -25.89 -0.57
N TYR A 130 16.30 -25.63 0.00
CA TYR A 130 15.02 -25.79 -0.67
C TYR A 130 14.07 -24.64 -0.35
N HIS A 131 13.13 -24.40 -1.27
CA HIS A 131 11.99 -23.53 -1.02
C HIS A 131 10.74 -24.06 -1.71
N SER A 132 9.59 -23.64 -1.19
CA SER A 132 8.26 -24.06 -1.63
C SER A 132 7.89 -23.76 -3.09
N HIS A 133 8.74 -23.04 -3.83
CA HIS A 133 8.56 -22.70 -5.26
C HIS A 133 9.73 -23.21 -6.13
N ASP A 134 10.58 -24.12 -5.62
CA ASP A 134 11.77 -24.59 -6.34
C ASP A 134 11.48 -25.57 -7.49
N GLY A 135 10.21 -25.99 -7.65
CA GLY A 135 9.76 -26.88 -8.71
C GLY A 135 10.30 -28.32 -8.65
N LYS A 136 11.09 -28.68 -7.64
CA LYS A 136 11.75 -30.01 -7.56
C LYS A 136 10.78 -31.15 -7.23
N GLN A 137 9.59 -30.85 -6.71
CA GLN A 137 8.52 -31.81 -6.36
C GLN A 137 7.14 -31.22 -6.70
N GLU A 138 6.09 -32.03 -6.80
CA GLU A 138 4.74 -31.56 -7.18
C GLU A 138 4.19 -30.53 -6.19
N ASP A 139 4.40 -30.72 -4.89
CA ASP A 139 4.01 -29.75 -3.84
C ASP A 139 4.76 -28.41 -3.92
N LYS A 140 5.87 -28.36 -4.68
CA LYS A 140 6.70 -27.18 -4.91
C LYS A 140 6.54 -26.58 -6.31
N LYS A 141 5.63 -27.12 -7.14
CA LYS A 141 5.26 -26.57 -8.45
C LYS A 141 4.07 -25.61 -8.31
N ARG A 142 4.33 -24.46 -7.69
CA ARG A 142 3.31 -23.46 -7.36
C ARG A 142 3.33 -22.32 -8.39
N ASN A 143 2.46 -22.42 -9.40
CA ASN A 143 2.35 -21.43 -10.48
C ASN A 143 1.50 -20.22 -10.07
N LEU A 144 2.17 -19.23 -9.47
CA LEU A 144 1.64 -17.93 -9.07
C LEU A 144 2.49 -16.81 -9.73
N GLN A 145 1.85 -15.74 -10.18
CA GLN A 145 2.46 -14.62 -10.90
C GLN A 145 2.78 -13.44 -10.00
N TYR A 146 1.97 -13.16 -8.99
CA TYR A 146 2.06 -11.98 -8.13
C TYR A 146 2.43 -12.31 -6.68
N VAL A 147 2.35 -13.59 -6.30
CA VAL A 147 2.58 -14.08 -4.95
C VAL A 147 3.65 -15.17 -4.91
N ARG A 148 4.42 -15.18 -3.82
CA ARG A 148 5.18 -16.35 -3.33
C ARG A 148 4.77 -16.63 -1.89
N SER A 149 4.61 -17.90 -1.54
CA SER A 149 4.37 -18.29 -0.15
C SER A 149 4.83 -19.70 0.14
N GLY A 150 5.06 -19.96 1.42
CA GLY A 150 5.36 -21.26 1.96
C GLY A 150 6.56 -21.18 2.87
N TYR A 151 7.65 -21.82 2.46
CA TYR A 151 8.88 -21.92 3.24
C TYR A 151 10.13 -21.81 2.37
N VAL A 152 11.24 -21.50 3.03
CA VAL A 152 12.62 -21.51 2.53
C VAL A 152 13.53 -21.98 3.67
N PHE A 153 14.37 -22.98 3.44
CA PHE A 153 15.14 -23.60 4.50
C PHE A 153 16.40 -24.34 4.03
N ASP A 154 17.35 -24.48 4.96
CA ASP A 154 18.41 -25.48 4.96
C ASP A 154 17.92 -26.72 5.73
N GLU A 155 18.02 -27.90 5.11
CA GLU A 155 17.55 -29.16 5.70
C GLU A 155 18.31 -29.55 6.98
N SER A 156 19.59 -29.16 7.10
CA SER A 156 20.43 -29.55 8.24
C SER A 156 21.56 -28.54 8.48
N TYR A 157 21.24 -27.46 9.18
CA TYR A 157 22.23 -26.47 9.60
C TYR A 157 22.57 -26.60 11.09
N SER A 158 23.84 -26.49 11.47
CA SER A 158 24.25 -26.52 12.88
C SER A 158 24.73 -25.15 13.33
N GLU A 159 24.00 -24.52 14.26
CA GLU A 159 24.39 -23.27 14.90
C GLU A 159 25.00 -23.56 16.28
N ILE A 160 26.28 -23.22 16.45
CA ILE A 160 26.98 -23.35 17.73
C ILE A 160 27.63 -22.01 18.06
N VAL A 161 27.12 -21.33 19.08
CA VAL A 161 27.70 -20.08 19.58
C VAL A 161 28.36 -20.32 20.93
N LYS A 162 29.64 -19.93 21.01
CA LYS A 162 30.48 -20.09 22.20
C LYS A 162 30.75 -18.74 22.85
N ASN A 163 30.89 -18.73 24.17
CA ASN A 163 31.35 -17.54 24.90
C ASN A 163 32.88 -17.39 24.80
N LYS A 164 33.43 -16.34 25.44
CA LYS A 164 34.88 -16.08 25.46
C LYS A 164 35.71 -17.24 26.06
N ASN A 165 35.09 -18.06 26.90
CA ASN A 165 35.71 -19.21 27.55
C ASN A 165 35.57 -20.51 26.73
N GLY A 166 35.03 -20.44 25.50
CA GLY A 166 34.85 -21.58 24.61
C GLY A 166 33.66 -22.49 24.95
N VAL A 167 32.83 -22.12 25.92
CA VAL A 167 31.65 -22.90 26.34
C VAL A 167 30.47 -22.60 25.40
N PRO A 168 29.84 -23.63 24.81
CA PRO A 168 28.67 -23.42 23.94
C PRO A 168 27.43 -23.10 24.77
N TYR A 169 26.84 -21.93 24.52
CA TYR A 169 25.59 -21.48 25.16
C TYR A 169 24.41 -21.41 24.20
N ILE A 170 24.67 -21.53 22.89
CA ILE A 170 23.67 -21.83 21.85
C ILE A 170 24.12 -23.08 21.11
N PHE A 171 23.22 -24.05 21.02
CA PHE A 171 23.38 -25.22 20.16
C PHE A 171 22.03 -25.59 19.54
N LYS A 172 21.82 -25.21 18.27
CA LYS A 172 20.62 -25.53 17.49
C LYS A 172 21.03 -26.37 16.28
N ASN A 173 20.29 -27.46 16.00
CA ASN A 173 20.58 -28.36 14.88
C ASN A 173 19.29 -28.83 14.19
N GLY A 174 19.40 -29.27 12.93
CA GLY A 174 18.28 -29.66 12.06
C GLY A 174 17.83 -28.54 11.13
N ILE A 175 16.58 -28.57 10.67
CA ILE A 175 16.01 -27.60 9.72
C ILE A 175 16.21 -26.16 10.21
N ASP A 176 16.80 -25.31 9.37
CA ASP A 176 16.93 -23.87 9.58
C ASP A 176 16.27 -23.10 8.45
N GLY A 177 15.16 -22.43 8.74
CA GLY A 177 14.47 -21.69 7.69
C GLY A 177 13.42 -20.73 8.22
N TYR A 178 12.57 -20.30 7.30
CA TYR A 178 11.50 -19.33 7.51
C TYR A 178 10.21 -19.83 6.84
N ILE A 179 9.07 -19.50 7.44
CA ILE A 179 7.74 -19.58 6.83
C ILE A 179 7.36 -18.17 6.41
N TYR A 180 6.86 -17.97 5.19
CA TYR A 180 6.56 -16.63 4.69
C TYR A 180 5.43 -16.59 3.64
N TYR A 181 4.84 -15.41 3.46
CA TYR A 181 4.21 -15.03 2.20
C TYR A 181 4.70 -13.65 1.78
N LEU A 182 4.76 -13.40 0.48
CA LEU A 182 5.14 -12.13 -0.12
C LEU A 182 4.34 -11.93 -1.41
N GLY A 183 3.68 -10.79 -1.54
CA GLY A 183 2.98 -10.40 -2.76
C GLY A 183 3.49 -9.08 -3.31
N THR A 184 3.36 -8.91 -4.62
CA THR A 184 3.64 -7.67 -5.35
C THR A 184 2.39 -7.14 -6.03
N SER A 185 2.37 -5.85 -6.34
CA SER A 185 1.22 -5.17 -6.95
C SER A 185 -0.09 -5.40 -6.16
N PRO A 186 -0.23 -4.83 -4.94
CA PRO A 186 -1.50 -4.87 -4.21
C PRO A 186 -2.65 -4.36 -5.10
N SER A 187 -3.73 -5.14 -5.18
CA SER A 187 -4.76 -4.92 -6.19
C SER A 187 -5.41 -3.55 -6.09
N LYS A 188 -5.61 -2.90 -7.24
CA LYS A 188 -6.30 -1.61 -7.33
C LYS A 188 -7.69 -1.73 -7.92
N GLU A 189 -8.00 -2.88 -8.48
CA GLU A 189 -9.33 -3.26 -8.94
C GLU A 189 -9.71 -4.60 -8.32
N LEU A 190 -10.99 -4.74 -7.97
CA LEU A 190 -11.55 -6.00 -7.48
C LEU A 190 -12.63 -6.49 -8.46
N PRO A 191 -12.76 -7.82 -8.68
CA PRO A 191 -13.85 -8.40 -9.43
C PRO A 191 -15.22 -7.99 -8.88
N LYS A 192 -16.22 -7.92 -9.76
CA LYS A 192 -17.63 -7.88 -9.39
C LYS A 192 -18.17 -9.30 -9.26
N GLY A 193 -19.09 -9.52 -8.34
CA GLY A 193 -19.81 -10.77 -8.20
C GLY A 193 -19.69 -11.43 -6.83
N ASN A 194 -20.65 -12.31 -6.58
CA ASN A 194 -20.90 -12.90 -5.26
C ASN A 194 -20.07 -14.16 -4.95
N LYS A 195 -19.34 -14.72 -5.92
CA LYS A 195 -18.54 -15.93 -5.68
C LYS A 195 -17.41 -16.11 -6.70
N VAL A 196 -16.21 -15.69 -6.30
CA VAL A 196 -14.96 -16.00 -7.02
C VAL A 196 -14.17 -17.01 -6.20
N THR A 197 -13.84 -18.15 -6.82
CA THR A 197 -13.07 -19.22 -6.17
C THR A 197 -11.58 -19.00 -6.38
N TYR A 198 -10.82 -19.05 -5.29
CA TYR A 198 -9.36 -19.06 -5.30
C TYR A 198 -8.84 -20.39 -4.76
N LYS A 199 -7.88 -21.01 -5.45
CA LYS A 199 -7.24 -22.25 -5.01
C LYS A 199 -5.72 -22.10 -4.94
N GLY A 200 -5.12 -22.78 -3.96
CA GLY A 200 -3.68 -22.83 -3.82
C GLY A 200 -3.23 -23.68 -2.64
N THR A 201 -2.28 -23.15 -1.87
CA THR A 201 -1.60 -23.86 -0.78
C THR A 201 -1.66 -23.10 0.52
N TRP A 202 -1.31 -23.77 1.61
CA TRP A 202 -1.01 -23.16 2.89
C TRP A 202 0.15 -23.89 3.57
N ASP A 203 0.90 -23.19 4.41
CA ASP A 203 2.09 -23.71 5.08
C ASP A 203 2.15 -23.15 6.50
N PHE A 204 2.89 -23.81 7.38
CA PHE A 204 2.93 -23.41 8.78
C PHE A 204 4.22 -23.82 9.47
N THR A 205 4.47 -23.15 10.61
CA THR A 205 5.40 -23.60 11.65
C THR A 205 4.70 -23.53 13.00
N SER A 206 4.91 -24.55 13.83
CA SER A 206 4.53 -24.51 15.23
C SER A 206 5.58 -23.77 16.08
N ASP A 207 5.28 -23.57 17.36
CA ASP A 207 6.30 -23.39 18.39
C ASP A 207 6.96 -24.74 18.74
N VAL A 208 7.90 -24.73 19.69
CA VAL A 208 8.58 -25.93 20.18
C VAL A 208 8.28 -26.14 21.66
N LYS A 209 7.88 -27.38 22.01
CA LYS A 209 7.75 -27.88 23.38
C LYS A 209 8.18 -29.35 23.44
N THR A 210 9.07 -29.71 24.35
CA THR A 210 9.52 -31.10 24.52
C THR A 210 8.40 -32.06 24.93
N SER A 211 7.33 -31.53 25.54
CA SER A 211 6.12 -32.25 25.92
C SER A 211 5.16 -32.54 24.77
N TYR A 212 5.40 -32.00 23.57
CA TYR A 212 4.56 -32.30 22.42
C TYR A 212 4.67 -33.76 21.99
N GLU A 213 3.53 -34.42 21.83
CA GLU A 213 3.38 -35.77 21.29
C GLU A 213 2.53 -35.69 20.02
N LEU A 214 3.06 -35.04 18.99
CA LEU A 214 2.36 -34.83 17.73
C LEU A 214 2.42 -36.07 16.85
N SER A 215 1.30 -36.38 16.19
CA SER A 215 1.24 -37.44 15.18
C SER A 215 1.27 -36.85 13.78
N GLY A 216 1.79 -37.61 12.82
CA GLY A 216 1.82 -37.21 11.41
C GLY A 216 3.06 -36.42 10.97
N PHE A 217 3.99 -36.11 11.87
CA PHE A 217 5.25 -35.44 11.54
C PHE A 217 6.44 -36.38 11.62
N SER A 218 7.48 -36.14 10.81
CA SER A 218 8.76 -36.85 10.87
C SER A 218 9.66 -36.32 12.01
N ASP A 219 10.70 -37.08 12.35
CA ASP A 219 11.68 -36.69 13.38
C ASP A 219 12.50 -35.45 13.03
N ALA A 220 12.48 -35.02 11.76
CA ALA A 220 13.11 -33.77 11.32
C ALA A 220 12.45 -32.53 11.94
N GLY A 221 11.18 -32.62 12.34
CA GLY A 221 10.44 -31.53 12.96
C GLY A 221 9.09 -32.00 13.50
N ASN A 222 9.06 -32.48 14.73
CA ASN A 222 7.86 -32.98 15.41
C ASN A 222 7.45 -32.11 16.61
N GLY A 223 7.99 -30.89 16.71
CA GLY A 223 7.70 -29.94 17.78
C GLY A 223 8.56 -30.07 19.03
N LYS A 224 9.42 -31.11 19.16
CA LYS A 224 10.26 -31.31 20.36
C LYS A 224 11.62 -30.60 20.30
N ASN A 225 12.31 -30.70 19.17
CA ASN A 225 13.64 -30.08 18.96
C ASN A 225 13.61 -29.00 17.87
N VAL A 226 12.84 -29.26 16.83
CA VAL A 226 12.52 -28.35 15.74
C VAL A 226 11.01 -28.32 15.64
N ALA A 227 10.44 -27.17 15.32
CA ALA A 227 9.00 -27.00 15.15
C ALA A 227 8.40 -28.03 14.18
N ALA A 228 7.14 -28.37 14.41
CA ALA A 228 6.34 -29.08 13.42
C ALA A 228 5.96 -28.11 12.30
N THR A 229 6.21 -28.50 11.06
CA THR A 229 6.02 -27.63 9.89
C THR A 229 5.34 -28.38 8.76
N SER A 230 4.87 -27.64 7.75
CA SER A 230 4.44 -28.25 6.49
C SER A 230 5.57 -28.98 5.74
N ILE A 231 6.84 -28.72 6.08
CA ILE A 231 8.02 -29.42 5.55
C ILE A 231 8.12 -30.83 6.14
N SER A 232 7.93 -30.98 7.45
CA SER A 232 8.11 -32.25 8.18
C SER A 232 6.84 -33.10 8.28
N ASP A 233 5.69 -32.59 7.85
CA ASP A 233 4.42 -33.33 7.83
C ASP A 233 4.45 -34.48 6.80
N ASN A 234 3.88 -35.63 7.16
CA ASN A 234 3.80 -36.84 6.34
C ASN A 234 2.59 -36.76 5.40
N VAL A 235 2.77 -36.02 4.30
CA VAL A 235 1.74 -35.73 3.28
C VAL A 235 2.17 -36.22 1.90
N ASN A 236 1.24 -36.25 0.94
CA ASN A 236 1.57 -36.53 -0.47
C ASN A 236 2.35 -35.36 -1.08
N ARG A 237 3.53 -35.60 -1.69
CA ARG A 237 4.40 -34.52 -2.24
C ARG A 237 4.69 -34.66 -3.73
N ASP A 238 4.55 -35.85 -4.26
CA ASP A 238 5.08 -36.27 -5.56
C ASP A 238 4.03 -36.87 -6.50
N HIS A 239 2.86 -37.28 -5.98
CA HIS A 239 1.76 -37.76 -6.81
C HIS A 239 0.78 -36.64 -7.17
N LYS A 240 0.47 -36.48 -8.46
CA LYS A 240 -0.48 -35.46 -8.92
C LYS A 240 -1.92 -35.84 -8.64
N VAL A 241 -2.78 -34.84 -8.46
CA VAL A 241 -4.23 -35.05 -8.34
C VAL A 241 -4.75 -35.75 -9.60
N GLY A 242 -5.58 -36.78 -9.40
CA GLY A 242 -6.12 -37.63 -10.46
C GLY A 242 -5.28 -38.85 -10.82
N GLU A 243 -4.04 -38.97 -10.32
CA GLU A 243 -3.28 -40.22 -10.46
C GLU A 243 -3.92 -41.36 -9.66
N LYS A 244 -3.63 -42.60 -10.07
CA LYS A 244 -4.07 -43.82 -9.38
C LYS A 244 -2.88 -44.69 -8.98
N LEU A 245 -2.82 -45.05 -7.71
CA LEU A 245 -1.84 -46.00 -7.16
C LEU A 245 -2.58 -47.28 -6.79
N GLY A 246 -2.60 -48.25 -7.73
CA GLY A 246 -3.54 -49.36 -7.64
C GLY A 246 -4.97 -48.83 -7.77
N ASP A 247 -5.84 -49.16 -6.82
CA ASP A 247 -7.24 -48.68 -6.78
C ASP A 247 -7.38 -47.33 -6.04
N ASN A 248 -6.31 -46.83 -5.42
CA ASN A 248 -6.33 -45.59 -4.64
C ASN A 248 -6.12 -44.37 -5.56
N GLU A 249 -7.11 -43.49 -5.62
CA GLU A 249 -7.03 -42.21 -6.35
C GLU A 249 -6.42 -41.11 -5.48
N VAL A 250 -5.54 -40.31 -6.09
CA VAL A 250 -4.93 -39.11 -5.48
C VAL A 250 -5.92 -37.95 -5.56
N LYS A 251 -6.36 -37.48 -4.40
CA LYS A 251 -7.36 -36.41 -4.22
C LYS A 251 -6.75 -35.03 -3.96
N GLY A 252 -5.49 -34.97 -3.52
CA GLY A 252 -4.83 -33.71 -3.18
C GLY A 252 -3.33 -33.84 -3.00
N VAL A 253 -2.63 -32.70 -3.01
CA VAL A 253 -1.18 -32.59 -2.81
C VAL A 253 -0.92 -31.75 -1.57
N ALA A 254 -0.01 -32.23 -0.72
CA ALA A 254 0.48 -31.60 0.50
C ALA A 254 -0.61 -30.87 1.31
N HIS A 255 -0.52 -29.55 1.39
CA HIS A 255 -1.41 -28.67 2.14
C HIS A 255 -2.10 -27.72 1.16
N SER A 256 -3.37 -27.97 0.83
CA SER A 256 -4.12 -27.21 -0.16
C SER A 256 -5.10 -26.24 0.50
N SER A 257 -5.37 -25.12 -0.17
CA SER A 257 -6.31 -24.08 0.28
C SER A 257 -7.35 -23.79 -0.81
N GLU A 258 -8.58 -23.51 -0.39
CA GLU A 258 -9.66 -23.06 -1.26
C GLU A 258 -10.47 -21.96 -0.56
N PHE A 259 -10.71 -20.86 -1.27
CA PHE A 259 -11.46 -19.70 -0.80
C PHE A 259 -12.60 -19.37 -1.74
N ALA A 260 -13.74 -18.98 -1.18
CA ALA A 260 -14.85 -18.40 -1.90
C ALA A 260 -15.01 -16.95 -1.46
N VAL A 261 -14.76 -16.03 -2.39
CA VAL A 261 -14.77 -14.59 -2.16
C VAL A 261 -16.05 -13.98 -2.73
N ASP A 262 -16.78 -13.27 -1.90
CA ASP A 262 -17.96 -12.48 -2.24
C ASP A 262 -17.57 -11.00 -2.24
N PHE A 263 -17.21 -10.48 -3.43
CA PHE A 263 -16.72 -9.11 -3.58
C PHE A 263 -17.83 -8.06 -3.46
N ASP A 264 -19.07 -8.44 -3.73
CA ASP A 264 -20.23 -7.56 -3.63
C ASP A 264 -20.59 -7.33 -2.15
N ASN A 265 -20.53 -8.39 -1.32
CA ASN A 265 -20.78 -8.30 0.12
C ASN A 265 -19.51 -8.05 0.96
N LYS A 266 -18.34 -7.91 0.33
CA LYS A 266 -17.04 -7.68 0.98
C LYS A 266 -16.70 -8.75 2.03
N LYS A 267 -16.96 -10.01 1.71
CA LYS A 267 -16.72 -11.16 2.60
C LYS A 267 -15.96 -12.25 1.87
N LEU A 268 -15.25 -13.08 2.63
CA LEU A 268 -14.71 -14.34 2.11
C LEU A 268 -14.84 -15.45 3.14
N THR A 269 -14.95 -16.67 2.62
CA THR A 269 -14.84 -17.90 3.38
C THR A 269 -13.76 -18.77 2.77
N GLY A 270 -13.16 -19.66 3.57
CA GLY A 270 -12.12 -20.54 3.07
C GLY A 270 -11.99 -21.83 3.85
N SER A 271 -11.24 -22.77 3.28
CA SER A 271 -10.92 -24.05 3.90
C SER A 271 -9.47 -24.44 3.61
N LEU A 272 -8.77 -24.87 4.66
CA LEU A 272 -7.40 -25.35 4.59
C LEU A 272 -7.38 -26.85 4.82
N TYR A 273 -6.75 -27.60 3.91
CA TYR A 273 -6.76 -29.06 3.91
C TYR A 273 -5.35 -29.63 4.05
N ARG A 274 -5.23 -30.74 4.77
CA ARG A 274 -4.05 -31.61 4.80
C ARG A 274 -4.36 -32.87 3.98
N ASN A 275 -3.58 -33.09 2.93
CA ASN A 275 -3.69 -34.22 2.02
C ASN A 275 -2.62 -35.27 2.37
N GLY A 276 -3.00 -36.29 3.14
CA GLY A 276 -2.08 -37.31 3.64
C GLY A 276 -1.33 -38.05 2.53
N TYR A 277 -0.25 -38.74 2.89
CA TYR A 277 0.47 -39.60 1.95
C TYR A 277 -0.44 -40.74 1.45
N ILE A 278 -0.18 -41.18 0.23
CA ILE A 278 -0.93 -42.22 -0.48
C ILE A 278 0.05 -43.23 -1.05
N ASN A 279 -0.34 -44.50 -1.06
CA ASN A 279 0.39 -45.55 -1.77
C ASN A 279 -0.59 -46.64 -2.26
N ARG A 280 -0.08 -47.69 -2.89
CA ARG A 280 -0.91 -48.78 -3.43
C ARG A 280 -1.76 -49.51 -2.39
N ASN A 281 -1.37 -49.45 -1.11
CA ASN A 281 -2.02 -50.17 0.00
C ASN A 281 -2.69 -49.24 1.02
N LYS A 282 -2.69 -47.92 0.80
CA LYS A 282 -3.29 -46.93 1.68
C LYS A 282 -3.97 -45.82 0.86
N ALA A 283 -5.29 -45.75 0.96
CA ALA A 283 -6.08 -44.67 0.38
C ALA A 283 -5.72 -43.31 1.00
N GLN A 284 -5.85 -42.24 0.21
CA GLN A 284 -5.51 -40.91 0.68
C GLN A 284 -6.53 -40.39 1.70
N GLU A 285 -6.04 -40.01 2.87
CA GLU A 285 -6.80 -39.30 3.89
C GLU A 285 -6.68 -37.79 3.66
N VAL A 286 -7.80 -37.13 3.37
CA VAL A 286 -7.88 -35.66 3.22
C VAL A 286 -8.66 -35.11 4.40
N THR A 287 -8.02 -34.22 5.16
CA THR A 287 -8.59 -33.65 6.39
C THR A 287 -8.65 -32.15 6.28
N LYS A 288 -9.83 -31.56 6.51
CA LYS A 288 -9.95 -30.12 6.70
C LYS A 288 -9.37 -29.76 8.06
N ARG A 289 -8.41 -28.84 8.09
CA ARG A 289 -7.74 -28.35 9.31
C ARG A 289 -8.37 -27.06 9.82
N TYR A 290 -8.71 -26.15 8.92
CA TYR A 290 -9.31 -24.87 9.26
C TYR A 290 -10.47 -24.51 8.34
N SER A 291 -11.45 -23.81 8.93
CA SER A 291 -12.36 -22.92 8.21
C SER A 291 -11.94 -21.46 8.44
N ILE A 292 -12.01 -20.65 7.40
CA ILE A 292 -11.64 -19.23 7.42
C ILE A 292 -12.88 -18.39 7.13
N GLU A 293 -13.00 -17.27 7.84
CA GLU A 293 -13.95 -16.19 7.57
C GLU A 293 -13.22 -14.85 7.69
N ALA A 294 -13.45 -13.93 6.75
CA ALA A 294 -12.88 -12.59 6.80
C ALA A 294 -13.75 -11.56 6.06
N ASP A 295 -13.58 -10.30 6.45
CA ASP A 295 -14.18 -9.13 5.81
C ASP A 295 -13.13 -8.36 5.01
N ILE A 296 -13.54 -7.79 3.87
CA ILE A 296 -12.68 -7.08 2.92
C ILE A 296 -12.75 -5.57 3.15
N THR A 297 -11.58 -4.94 3.34
CA THR A 297 -11.43 -3.49 3.45
C THR A 297 -10.29 -3.04 2.52
N GLY A 298 -10.58 -2.15 1.57
CA GLY A 298 -9.62 -1.82 0.51
C GLY A 298 -9.31 -3.06 -0.33
N ASN A 299 -8.03 -3.39 -0.46
CA ASN A 299 -7.55 -4.64 -1.09
C ASN A 299 -7.08 -5.68 -0.06
N ARG A 300 -7.42 -5.49 1.22
CA ARG A 300 -7.05 -6.36 2.34
C ARG A 300 -8.26 -7.11 2.85
N PHE A 301 -8.00 -8.18 3.60
CA PHE A 301 -9.04 -8.88 4.36
C PHE A 301 -8.54 -9.22 5.75
N ARG A 302 -9.45 -9.16 6.73
CA ARG A 302 -9.18 -9.42 8.15
C ARG A 302 -10.23 -10.34 8.73
N GLY A 303 -9.84 -11.29 9.55
CA GLY A 303 -10.79 -12.23 10.13
C GLY A 303 -10.17 -13.29 11.00
N LYS A 304 -10.71 -14.52 10.89
CA LYS A 304 -10.43 -15.62 11.81
C LYS A 304 -10.14 -16.92 11.08
N ALA A 305 -9.36 -17.77 11.72
CA ALA A 305 -9.20 -19.17 11.35
C ALA A 305 -9.72 -20.04 12.50
N LYS A 306 -10.70 -20.89 12.21
CA LYS A 306 -11.32 -21.81 13.18
C LYS A 306 -10.81 -23.22 12.94
N ALA A 307 -10.25 -23.83 13.98
CA ALA A 307 -9.76 -25.20 13.93
C ALA A 307 -10.95 -26.17 13.83
N GLU A 308 -10.87 -27.11 12.89
CA GLU A 308 -11.94 -28.10 12.67
C GLU A 308 -11.85 -29.29 13.64
N LYS A 309 -10.63 -29.62 14.09
CA LYS A 309 -10.40 -30.73 15.01
C LYS A 309 -10.13 -30.20 16.41
N ALA A 310 -11.03 -30.49 17.35
CA ALA A 310 -10.83 -30.16 18.76
C ALA A 310 -9.69 -30.98 19.38
N GLY A 311 -9.00 -30.38 20.36
CA GLY A 311 -7.97 -31.05 21.16
C GLY A 311 -6.61 -31.23 20.47
N ASP A 312 -6.41 -30.69 19.26
CA ASP A 312 -5.09 -30.62 18.65
C ASP A 312 -4.23 -29.57 19.38
N PRO A 313 -3.01 -29.91 19.83
CA PRO A 313 -2.20 -29.01 20.66
C PRO A 313 -1.61 -27.83 19.89
N ILE A 314 -1.50 -27.92 18.55
CA ILE A 314 -0.89 -26.86 17.72
C ILE A 314 -1.88 -26.25 16.72
N PHE A 315 -2.85 -27.01 16.23
CA PHE A 315 -3.87 -26.51 15.31
C PHE A 315 -5.09 -25.98 16.06
N THR A 316 -5.01 -24.73 16.51
CA THR A 316 -6.00 -24.05 17.37
C THR A 316 -6.56 -22.79 16.70
N ASP A 317 -7.61 -22.21 17.27
CA ASP A 317 -8.25 -21.01 16.72
C ASP A 317 -7.32 -19.79 16.67
N SER A 318 -7.55 -18.92 15.69
CA SER A 318 -6.88 -17.62 15.52
C SER A 318 -7.90 -16.51 15.29
N ASN A 319 -7.73 -15.41 16.01
CA ASN A 319 -8.40 -14.13 15.74
C ASN A 319 -7.54 -13.17 14.90
N TYR A 320 -6.37 -13.62 14.43
CA TYR A 320 -5.33 -12.75 13.85
C TYR A 320 -5.04 -13.08 12.38
N LEU A 321 -6.08 -13.35 11.60
CA LEU A 321 -5.95 -13.59 10.16
C LEU A 321 -5.95 -12.26 9.41
N GLU A 322 -4.89 -12.00 8.65
CA GLU A 322 -4.79 -10.85 7.74
C GLU A 322 -4.17 -11.30 6.43
N GLY A 323 -4.63 -10.71 5.32
CA GLY A 323 -4.00 -10.85 4.04
C GLY A 323 -4.52 -9.84 3.04
N GLY A 324 -4.17 -10.01 1.78
CA GLY A 324 -4.67 -9.15 0.72
C GLY A 324 -4.70 -9.81 -0.65
N PHE A 325 -5.27 -9.05 -1.58
CA PHE A 325 -5.32 -9.37 -2.99
C PHE A 325 -4.14 -8.73 -3.72
N TYR A 326 -3.57 -9.49 -4.66
CA TYR A 326 -2.37 -9.14 -5.40
C TYR A 326 -2.58 -9.38 -6.89
N GLY A 327 -1.84 -8.61 -7.69
CA GLY A 327 -2.08 -8.43 -9.11
C GLY A 327 -3.08 -7.31 -9.38
N PRO A 328 -3.03 -6.66 -10.57
CA PRO A 328 -3.83 -5.48 -10.86
C PRO A 328 -5.34 -5.65 -10.60
N LYS A 329 -5.88 -6.86 -10.81
CA LYS A 329 -7.31 -7.18 -10.79
C LYS A 329 -7.66 -8.25 -9.76
N ALA A 330 -6.84 -8.42 -8.72
CA ALA A 330 -7.01 -9.44 -7.68
C ALA A 330 -6.99 -10.86 -8.22
N GLU A 331 -6.08 -11.14 -9.15
CA GLU A 331 -5.86 -12.46 -9.74
C GLU A 331 -5.44 -13.47 -8.67
N GLU A 332 -4.73 -13.01 -7.64
CA GLU A 332 -4.16 -13.82 -6.56
C GLU A 332 -4.46 -13.22 -5.19
N MET A 333 -4.37 -14.05 -4.16
CA MET A 333 -4.49 -13.64 -2.77
C MET A 333 -3.46 -14.36 -1.91
N ALA A 334 -3.03 -13.70 -0.85
CA ALA A 334 -2.09 -14.24 0.13
C ALA A 334 -2.38 -13.70 1.52
N GLY A 335 -2.06 -14.46 2.55
CA GLY A 335 -2.24 -14.00 3.92
C GLY A 335 -1.58 -14.91 4.94
N LYS A 336 -1.72 -14.51 6.20
CA LYS A 336 -1.23 -15.22 7.37
C LYS A 336 -2.26 -15.22 8.49
N PHE A 337 -2.12 -16.18 9.40
CA PHE A 337 -2.74 -16.09 10.71
C PHE A 337 -1.81 -16.62 11.80
N PHE A 338 -2.04 -16.15 13.02
CA PHE A 338 -1.28 -16.55 14.20
C PHE A 338 -2.25 -16.98 15.30
N THR A 339 -2.15 -18.22 15.75
CA THR A 339 -3.10 -18.80 16.72
C THR A 339 -3.10 -18.06 18.04
N ASN A 340 -4.25 -18.01 18.71
CA ASN A 340 -4.43 -17.23 19.95
C ASN A 340 -3.49 -17.68 21.08
N ASN A 341 -3.22 -18.98 21.17
CA ASN A 341 -2.29 -19.59 22.13
C ASN A 341 -0.83 -19.61 21.64
N LYS A 342 -0.53 -18.93 20.53
CA LYS A 342 0.82 -18.79 19.95
C LYS A 342 1.48 -20.11 19.56
N SER A 343 0.72 -21.18 19.36
CA SER A 343 1.27 -22.49 18.99
C SER A 343 1.61 -22.63 17.52
N LEU A 344 1.05 -21.78 16.65
CA LEU A 344 1.21 -21.93 15.20
C LEU A 344 1.12 -20.59 14.45
N PHE A 345 2.07 -20.38 13.54
CA PHE A 345 2.06 -19.35 12.51
C PHE A 345 1.83 -20.02 11.16
N ALA A 346 0.82 -19.58 10.44
CA ALA A 346 0.46 -20.13 9.14
C ALA A 346 0.38 -19.03 8.08
N VAL A 347 0.71 -19.41 6.85
CA VAL A 347 0.62 -18.59 5.64
C VAL A 347 -0.16 -19.35 4.57
N PHE A 348 -0.81 -18.64 3.68
CA PHE A 348 -1.52 -19.22 2.54
C PHE A 348 -1.40 -18.32 1.32
N ALA A 349 -1.49 -18.93 0.14
CA ALA A 349 -1.62 -18.24 -1.13
C ALA A 349 -2.52 -19.04 -2.07
N ALA A 350 -3.28 -18.32 -2.88
CA ALA A 350 -4.20 -18.90 -3.84
C ALA A 350 -4.37 -17.98 -5.05
N LYS A 351 -4.72 -18.57 -6.19
CA LYS A 351 -5.10 -17.83 -7.40
C LYS A 351 -6.53 -18.13 -7.79
N SER A 352 -7.18 -17.15 -8.41
CA SER A 352 -8.53 -17.33 -8.93
C SER A 352 -8.55 -18.36 -10.07
N GLU A 353 -9.62 -19.13 -10.16
CA GLU A 353 -9.87 -20.03 -11.30
C GLU A 353 -10.56 -19.32 -12.47
N ASN A 354 -11.05 -18.10 -12.24
CA ASN A 354 -11.84 -17.35 -13.21
C ASN A 354 -10.93 -16.58 -14.18
N GLY A 355 -11.32 -16.54 -15.46
CA GLY A 355 -10.65 -15.75 -16.50
C GLY A 355 -10.96 -14.24 -16.37
N GLU A 356 -11.14 -13.56 -17.50
CA GLU A 356 -11.49 -12.13 -17.49
C GLU A 356 -12.82 -11.87 -16.76
N THR A 357 -12.73 -11.30 -15.55
CA THR A 357 -13.88 -10.82 -14.77
C THR A 357 -14.02 -9.31 -14.94
N THR A 358 -15.26 -8.83 -15.00
CA THR A 358 -15.52 -7.39 -14.84
C THR A 358 -15.01 -6.93 -13.48
N THR A 359 -14.15 -5.93 -13.48
CA THR A 359 -13.54 -5.37 -12.28
C THR A 359 -14.02 -3.95 -12.02
N GLU A 360 -13.96 -3.55 -10.75
CA GLU A 360 -14.24 -2.19 -10.30
C GLU A 360 -13.01 -1.65 -9.59
N ARG A 361 -12.59 -0.44 -9.96
CA ARG A 361 -11.43 0.23 -9.38
C ARG A 361 -11.77 0.73 -7.97
N ILE A 362 -10.94 0.36 -7.01
CA ILE A 362 -11.10 0.70 -5.58
C ILE A 362 -10.07 1.72 -5.10
N ILE A 363 -8.90 1.78 -5.74
CA ILE A 363 -7.77 2.59 -5.29
C ILE A 363 -7.11 3.27 -6.51
N ASP A 364 -6.78 4.55 -6.36
CA ASP A 364 -5.73 5.19 -7.15
C ASP A 364 -4.52 5.40 -6.25
N ALA A 365 -3.32 5.08 -6.74
CA ALA A 365 -2.06 5.40 -6.06
C ALA A 365 -0.96 5.46 -7.11
N THR A 366 -0.58 6.66 -7.53
CA THR A 366 0.33 6.88 -8.66
C THR A 366 1.35 7.96 -8.31
N LYS A 367 2.56 7.82 -8.87
CA LYS A 367 3.65 8.78 -8.79
C LYS A 367 4.09 9.22 -10.18
N ILE A 368 4.24 10.52 -10.42
CA ILE A 368 4.78 11.09 -11.65
C ILE A 368 6.21 11.53 -11.37
N ASP A 369 7.19 10.95 -12.06
CA ASP A 369 8.57 11.41 -11.99
C ASP A 369 8.72 12.75 -12.73
N LEU A 370 9.32 13.78 -12.11
CA LEU A 370 9.43 15.11 -12.70
C LEU A 370 10.69 15.30 -13.57
N THR A 371 11.48 14.25 -13.80
CA THR A 371 12.58 14.25 -14.77
C THR A 371 12.20 13.53 -16.07
N GLN A 372 11.48 12.41 -15.95
CA GLN A 372 11.00 11.61 -17.07
C GLN A 372 9.56 11.90 -17.44
N PHE A 373 8.80 12.58 -16.58
CA PHE A 373 7.38 12.89 -16.77
C PHE A 373 6.56 11.66 -17.14
N ASN A 374 6.86 10.53 -16.49
CA ASN A 374 6.11 9.29 -16.61
C ASN A 374 5.48 8.90 -15.26
N ALA A 375 4.30 8.27 -15.34
CA ALA A 375 3.61 7.76 -14.18
C ALA A 375 4.02 6.32 -13.84
N LYS A 376 4.18 6.03 -12.56
CA LYS A 376 4.33 4.68 -11.99
C LYS A 376 3.34 4.46 -10.87
N GLU A 377 2.85 3.24 -10.76
CA GLU A 377 1.97 2.82 -9.68
C GLU A 377 2.73 2.78 -8.34
N LEU A 378 2.04 3.20 -7.28
CA LEU A 378 2.51 3.06 -5.89
C LEU A 378 1.81 1.88 -5.22
N ASN A 379 2.46 1.29 -4.23
CA ASN A 379 1.79 0.35 -3.33
C ASN A 379 0.84 1.13 -2.41
N ASN A 380 -0.39 0.65 -2.29
CA ASN A 380 -1.38 1.20 -1.36
C ASN A 380 -2.38 0.10 -0.97
N PHE A 381 -2.87 0.12 0.27
CA PHE A 381 -3.72 -0.92 0.83
C PHE A 381 -5.19 -0.49 1.03
N GLY A 382 -5.59 0.65 0.47
CA GLY A 382 -6.93 1.22 0.63
C GLY A 382 -7.01 2.35 1.66
N ASP A 383 -5.88 2.94 2.04
CA ASP A 383 -5.85 4.17 2.83
C ASP A 383 -5.07 5.24 2.06
N ALA A 384 -5.78 6.24 1.55
CA ALA A 384 -5.17 7.32 0.78
C ALA A 384 -4.33 8.28 1.65
N SER A 385 -4.53 8.27 2.97
CA SER A 385 -3.80 9.09 3.93
C SER A 385 -2.48 8.46 4.39
N VAL A 386 -2.14 7.25 3.90
CA VAL A 386 -0.86 6.59 4.15
C VAL A 386 -0.11 6.41 2.84
N LEU A 387 1.14 6.83 2.80
CA LEU A 387 2.04 6.62 1.66
C LEU A 387 3.04 5.50 2.01
N ILE A 388 3.23 4.55 1.09
CA ILE A 388 4.10 3.38 1.31
C ILE A 388 5.37 3.52 0.48
N ILE A 389 6.53 3.52 1.14
CA ILE A 389 7.86 3.54 0.50
C ILE A 389 8.73 2.45 1.15
N ASP A 390 9.29 1.56 0.34
CA ASP A 390 10.12 0.43 0.78
C ASP A 390 9.51 -0.31 1.99
N GLY A 391 8.20 -0.60 1.93
CA GLY A 391 7.46 -1.28 3.00
C GLY A 391 7.12 -0.44 4.23
N GLN A 392 7.65 0.77 4.36
CA GLN A 392 7.36 1.68 5.46
C GLN A 392 6.19 2.61 5.16
N LYS A 393 5.39 2.88 6.19
CA LYS A 393 4.19 3.71 6.14
C LYS A 393 4.51 5.15 6.57
N ILE A 394 4.06 6.13 5.78
CA ILE A 394 4.16 7.55 6.08
C ILE A 394 2.73 8.10 6.24
N ASP A 395 2.35 8.48 7.46
CA ASP A 395 1.07 9.17 7.70
C ASP A 395 1.12 10.60 7.14
N LEU A 396 0.24 10.87 6.18
CA LEU A 396 0.13 12.14 5.48
C LEU A 396 -0.78 13.16 6.20
N ALA A 397 -1.55 12.75 7.19
CA ALA A 397 -2.45 13.63 7.91
C ALA A 397 -1.69 14.66 8.77
N GLY A 398 -2.28 15.83 9.01
CA GLY A 398 -1.68 16.84 9.88
C GLY A 398 -2.59 18.03 10.14
N VAL A 399 -2.08 19.02 10.89
CA VAL A 399 -2.85 20.15 11.41
C VAL A 399 -3.04 21.28 10.40
N ASN A 400 -2.12 21.40 9.45
CA ASN A 400 -2.15 22.46 8.44
C ASN A 400 -2.94 22.01 7.21
N PHE A 401 -3.29 22.97 6.34
CA PHE A 401 -3.95 22.67 5.07
C PHE A 401 -3.17 21.67 4.22
N LYS A 402 -1.86 21.89 4.06
CA LYS A 402 -0.90 20.91 3.54
C LYS A 402 0.16 20.63 4.59
N ASN A 403 0.67 19.40 4.64
CA ASN A 403 1.59 18.96 5.68
C ASN A 403 2.86 18.37 5.07
N SER A 404 4.01 18.78 5.59
CA SER A 404 5.30 18.18 5.24
C SER A 404 5.66 17.06 6.22
N LYS A 405 6.09 15.93 5.68
CA LYS A 405 6.53 14.75 6.42
C LYS A 405 7.95 14.43 5.96
N THR A 406 8.86 14.35 6.92
CA THR A 406 10.25 13.93 6.68
C THR A 406 10.48 12.65 7.46
N VAL A 407 10.91 11.59 6.76
CA VAL A 407 11.16 10.28 7.35
C VAL A 407 12.44 9.68 6.78
N GLU A 408 13.16 8.92 7.59
CA GLU A 408 14.32 8.17 7.14
C GLU A 408 13.93 6.71 6.90
N ILE A 409 14.09 6.24 5.66
CA ILE A 409 13.72 4.89 5.24
C ILE A 409 14.95 4.27 4.57
N ASN A 410 15.48 3.19 5.15
CA ASN A 410 16.63 2.46 4.62
C ASN A 410 17.85 3.35 4.27
N GLY A 411 18.14 4.34 5.13
CA GLY A 411 19.23 5.31 4.94
C GLY A 411 18.93 6.44 3.95
N LYS A 412 17.71 6.55 3.42
CA LYS A 412 17.25 7.64 2.56
C LYS A 412 16.32 8.56 3.32
N THR A 413 16.59 9.87 3.30
CA THR A 413 15.67 10.87 3.86
C THR A 413 14.61 11.24 2.83
N MET A 414 13.40 10.72 2.99
CA MET A 414 12.25 11.02 2.15
C MET A 414 11.47 12.21 2.70
N VAL A 415 11.04 13.10 1.80
CA VAL A 415 10.19 14.24 2.15
C VAL A 415 8.94 14.21 1.28
N ALA A 416 7.77 14.20 1.92
CA ALA A 416 6.48 14.30 1.28
C ALA A 416 5.77 15.58 1.72
N VAL A 417 5.19 16.32 0.79
CA VAL A 417 4.28 17.44 1.09
C VAL A 417 2.91 17.06 0.59
N ALA A 418 2.01 16.74 1.51
CA ALA A 418 0.69 16.19 1.20
C ALA A 418 -0.41 17.22 1.43
N CYS A 419 -1.27 17.36 0.42
CA CYS A 419 -2.52 18.12 0.44
C CYS A 419 -3.71 17.14 0.33
N CYS A 420 -4.88 17.42 0.91
CA CYS A 420 -5.24 18.58 1.72
C CYS A 420 -6.02 18.15 2.97
N SER A 421 -6.08 18.99 4.00
CA SER A 421 -6.78 18.67 5.25
C SER A 421 -8.30 18.59 5.15
N ASN A 422 -8.91 19.21 4.12
CA ASN A 422 -10.35 19.14 3.83
C ASN A 422 -10.72 17.95 2.92
N LEU A 423 -9.74 17.20 2.42
CA LEU A 423 -9.92 15.99 1.63
C LEU A 423 -9.69 14.79 2.54
N GLU A 424 -10.69 13.96 2.74
CA GLU A 424 -10.64 12.86 3.69
C GLU A 424 -10.23 11.54 3.01
N TYR A 425 -10.68 11.31 1.78
CA TYR A 425 -10.56 10.05 1.04
C TYR A 425 -9.53 10.10 -0.09
N MET A 426 -8.83 11.22 -0.23
CA MET A 426 -7.72 11.36 -1.16
C MET A 426 -6.59 12.22 -0.60
N LYS A 427 -5.39 12.04 -1.13
CA LYS A 427 -4.21 12.90 -0.92
C LYS A 427 -3.41 13.03 -2.20
N PHE A 428 -2.78 14.18 -2.38
CA PHE A 428 -1.83 14.40 -3.47
C PHE A 428 -0.74 15.35 -3.02
N GLY A 429 0.31 15.48 -3.81
CA GLY A 429 1.31 16.51 -3.64
C GLY A 429 2.68 16.06 -4.11
N GLN A 430 3.72 16.49 -3.40
CA GLN A 430 5.11 16.35 -3.83
C GLN A 430 5.83 15.30 -2.99
N LEU A 431 6.74 14.55 -3.61
CA LEU A 431 7.58 13.53 -2.99
C LEU A 431 8.99 13.58 -3.57
N TRP A 432 10.00 13.69 -2.72
CA TRP A 432 11.40 13.66 -3.14
C TRP A 432 12.33 13.06 -2.08
N GLN A 433 13.54 12.72 -2.50
CA GLN A 433 14.63 12.35 -1.61
C GLN A 433 15.53 13.55 -1.35
N LYS A 434 15.83 13.81 -0.08
CA LYS A 434 16.81 14.83 0.34
C LYS A 434 18.20 14.22 0.43
N GLU A 435 19.17 14.85 -0.21
CA GLU A 435 20.59 14.45 -0.15
C GLU A 435 21.44 15.63 0.34
N GLY A 436 22.03 15.49 1.53
CA GLY A 436 22.78 16.57 2.17
C GLY A 436 21.92 17.81 2.52
N LYS A 437 22.52 19.00 2.42
CA LYS A 437 21.87 20.26 2.84
C LYS A 437 20.94 20.86 1.79
N GLN A 438 21.15 20.59 0.50
CA GLN A 438 20.44 21.29 -0.60
C GLN A 438 20.12 20.44 -1.84
N GLN A 439 20.65 19.22 -2.00
CA GLN A 439 20.35 18.41 -3.18
C GLN A 439 19.03 17.66 -3.01
N VAL A 440 18.25 17.66 -4.09
CA VAL A 440 16.99 16.95 -4.22
C VAL A 440 17.14 15.91 -5.33
N LYS A 441 16.82 14.67 -5.02
CA LYS A 441 16.79 13.55 -5.97
C LYS A 441 15.36 13.02 -6.11
N ASP A 442 15.11 12.38 -7.25
CA ASP A 442 13.87 11.66 -7.56
C ASP A 442 12.60 12.49 -7.29
N ASN A 443 12.66 13.78 -7.65
CA ASN A 443 11.55 14.69 -7.45
C ASN A 443 10.33 14.20 -8.24
N SER A 444 9.19 14.12 -7.56
CA SER A 444 8.00 13.50 -8.10
C SER A 444 6.74 14.11 -7.51
N LEU A 445 5.63 13.93 -8.22
CA LEU A 445 4.29 14.18 -7.71
C LEU A 445 3.62 12.85 -7.37
N PHE A 446 2.69 12.84 -6.43
CA PHE A 446 1.87 11.66 -6.14
C PHE A 446 0.39 12.02 -6.01
N LEU A 447 -0.45 11.03 -6.27
CA LEU A 447 -1.90 11.07 -6.08
C LEU A 447 -2.34 9.71 -5.50
N GLN A 448 -3.11 9.74 -4.41
CA GLN A 448 -3.76 8.59 -3.80
C GLN A 448 -5.25 8.89 -3.56
N GLY A 449 -6.11 7.90 -3.75
CA GLY A 449 -7.54 8.07 -3.49
C GLY A 449 -8.30 6.75 -3.32
N GLU A 450 -9.26 6.76 -2.40
CA GLU A 450 -10.19 5.68 -2.11
C GLU A 450 -11.46 5.88 -2.95
N ARG A 451 -11.62 5.06 -4.00
CA ARG A 451 -12.68 5.25 -4.99
C ARG A 451 -14.07 5.12 -4.37
N THR A 452 -14.98 5.96 -4.84
CA THR A 452 -16.42 5.80 -4.58
C THR A 452 -16.89 4.49 -5.18
N ALA A 453 -17.67 3.70 -4.44
CA ALA A 453 -18.30 2.51 -5.02
C ALA A 453 -19.23 2.91 -6.16
N THR A 454 -19.23 2.16 -7.26
CA THR A 454 -19.93 2.54 -8.50
C THR A 454 -21.44 2.67 -8.29
N ASP A 455 -22.02 1.89 -7.38
CA ASP A 455 -23.44 1.96 -6.98
C ASP A 455 -23.76 3.14 -6.06
N LYS A 456 -22.74 3.86 -5.56
CA LYS A 456 -22.87 5.07 -4.73
C LYS A 456 -22.55 6.36 -5.47
N MET A 457 -22.24 6.26 -6.76
CA MET A 457 -22.07 7.42 -7.63
C MET A 457 -23.40 8.18 -7.78
N PRO A 458 -23.41 9.53 -7.74
CA PRO A 458 -24.61 10.30 -8.03
C PRO A 458 -25.15 9.97 -9.44
N ALA A 459 -26.45 9.68 -9.53
CA ALA A 459 -27.09 9.31 -10.81
C ALA A 459 -27.35 10.51 -11.73
N GLY A 460 -27.26 11.74 -11.21
CA GLY A 460 -27.52 12.97 -11.95
C GLY A 460 -27.22 14.21 -11.11
N GLY A 461 -27.36 15.37 -11.73
CA GLY A 461 -27.14 16.68 -11.09
C GLY A 461 -25.84 17.36 -11.50
N ASN A 462 -25.83 18.68 -11.30
CA ASN A 462 -24.71 19.56 -11.58
C ASN A 462 -24.09 20.02 -10.26
N TYR A 463 -22.82 19.73 -10.07
CA TYR A 463 -22.10 20.06 -8.86
C TYR A 463 -20.81 20.79 -9.18
N LYS A 464 -20.48 21.77 -8.33
CA LYS A 464 -19.17 22.41 -8.36
C LYS A 464 -18.22 21.70 -7.42
N TYR A 465 -16.97 21.55 -7.85
CA TYR A 465 -15.88 21.10 -7.02
C TYR A 465 -14.77 22.14 -7.07
N VAL A 466 -14.20 22.46 -5.91
CA VAL A 466 -13.14 23.45 -5.79
C VAL A 466 -12.00 22.88 -4.97
N GLY A 467 -10.77 23.18 -5.38
CA GLY A 467 -9.57 22.74 -4.67
C GLY A 467 -8.31 23.41 -5.18
N THR A 468 -7.23 22.65 -5.21
CA THR A 468 -5.89 23.12 -5.60
C THR A 468 -5.12 22.00 -6.31
N TRP A 469 -3.87 22.25 -6.67
CA TRP A 469 -3.05 21.35 -7.48
C TRP A 469 -1.56 21.59 -7.27
N ASP A 470 -0.76 20.58 -7.57
CA ASP A 470 0.70 20.68 -7.66
C ASP A 470 1.12 20.30 -9.08
N ALA A 471 2.04 21.07 -9.67
CA ALA A 471 2.54 20.80 -11.00
C ALA A 471 3.95 21.34 -11.22
N LEU A 472 4.62 20.75 -12.21
CA LEU A 472 5.84 21.29 -12.80
C LEU A 472 5.69 21.31 -14.31
N VAL A 473 5.96 22.46 -14.91
CA VAL A 473 6.05 22.67 -16.36
C VAL A 473 7.48 23.08 -16.68
N SER A 474 8.11 22.40 -17.63
CA SER A 474 9.50 22.66 -18.04
C SER A 474 9.60 22.92 -19.53
N LYS A 475 10.17 24.08 -19.89
CA LYS A 475 10.47 24.49 -21.26
C LYS A 475 11.63 25.48 -21.25
N GLY A 476 12.84 24.99 -21.06
CA GLY A 476 14.05 25.81 -20.82
C GLY A 476 14.10 26.38 -19.39
N THR A 477 13.00 26.97 -18.94
CA THR A 477 12.75 27.38 -17.54
C THR A 477 11.69 26.46 -16.91
N ASN A 478 11.64 26.43 -15.58
CA ASN A 478 10.64 25.67 -14.82
C ASN A 478 9.60 26.61 -14.23
N TRP A 479 8.33 26.31 -14.46
CA TRP A 479 7.18 26.90 -13.79
C TRP A 479 6.57 25.86 -12.85
N ILE A 480 6.15 26.28 -11.66
CA ILE A 480 5.67 25.40 -10.58
C ILE A 480 4.33 25.91 -10.07
N ALA A 481 3.37 25.00 -9.92
CA ALA A 481 2.20 25.21 -9.07
C ALA A 481 2.41 24.47 -7.76
N GLU A 482 2.16 25.14 -6.64
CA GLU A 482 2.22 24.54 -5.31
C GLU A 482 0.87 24.68 -4.62
N ALA A 483 0.34 23.57 -4.11
CA ALA A 483 -0.97 23.57 -3.47
C ALA A 483 -1.10 24.63 -2.36
N ASP A 484 -2.22 25.35 -2.34
CA ASP A 484 -2.56 26.37 -1.34
C ASP A 484 -4.07 26.41 -1.03
N ASN A 485 -4.46 27.18 -0.01
CA ASN A 485 -5.86 27.32 0.43
C ASN A 485 -6.51 28.65 0.01
N ASN A 486 -5.87 29.44 -0.84
CA ASN A 486 -6.40 30.72 -1.31
C ASN A 486 -7.32 30.50 -2.51
N ARG A 487 -8.62 30.41 -2.23
CA ARG A 487 -9.66 30.09 -3.22
C ARG A 487 -9.90 31.19 -4.26
N GLU A 488 -9.47 32.43 -3.99
CA GLU A 488 -9.74 33.57 -4.86
C GLU A 488 -8.59 33.85 -5.83
N SER A 489 -7.35 33.79 -5.32
CA SER A 489 -6.16 34.20 -6.06
C SER A 489 -4.97 33.25 -5.92
N GLY A 490 -5.15 32.08 -5.30
CA GLY A 490 -4.13 31.04 -5.22
C GLY A 490 -4.06 30.14 -6.46
N TYR A 491 -3.34 29.03 -6.31
CA TYR A 491 -3.32 27.92 -7.27
C TYR A 491 -4.63 27.13 -7.20
N ARG A 492 -5.74 27.77 -7.56
CA ARG A 492 -7.08 27.20 -7.44
C ARG A 492 -7.41 26.26 -8.60
N THR A 493 -8.25 25.27 -8.31
CA THR A 493 -8.91 24.43 -9.31
C THR A 493 -10.41 24.52 -9.15
N GLU A 494 -11.11 24.58 -10.28
CA GLU A 494 -12.57 24.65 -10.33
C GLU A 494 -13.08 23.63 -11.34
N PHE A 495 -14.00 22.77 -10.92
CA PHE A 495 -14.62 21.78 -11.77
C PHE A 495 -16.14 21.90 -11.74
N ASP A 496 -16.74 21.92 -12.92
CA ASP A 496 -18.16 21.73 -13.13
C ASP A 496 -18.38 20.26 -13.53
N VAL A 497 -19.09 19.51 -12.67
CA VAL A 497 -19.35 18.08 -12.85
C VAL A 497 -20.84 17.87 -13.07
N ASN A 498 -21.17 17.28 -14.22
CA ASN A 498 -22.54 16.93 -14.58
C ASN A 498 -22.65 15.40 -14.64
N PHE A 499 -23.27 14.80 -13.63
CA PHE A 499 -23.46 13.36 -13.58
C PHE A 499 -24.52 12.85 -14.55
N SER A 500 -25.47 13.71 -14.95
CA SER A 500 -26.52 13.38 -15.93
C SER A 500 -25.92 13.18 -17.32
N ASP A 501 -25.06 14.12 -17.75
CA ASP A 501 -24.38 14.09 -19.05
C ASP A 501 -23.04 13.35 -19.00
N LYS A 502 -22.65 12.87 -17.81
CA LYS A 502 -21.38 12.19 -17.55
C LYS A 502 -20.16 13.01 -17.98
N LYS A 503 -20.13 14.30 -17.64
CA LYS A 503 -19.05 15.22 -18.01
C LYS A 503 -18.37 15.86 -16.81
N VAL A 504 -17.07 16.09 -16.96
CA VAL A 504 -16.23 16.84 -16.03
C VAL A 504 -15.49 17.92 -16.83
N ASN A 505 -15.75 19.18 -16.49
CA ASN A 505 -15.04 20.31 -17.09
C ASN A 505 -14.26 21.04 -15.99
N GLY A 506 -12.93 21.05 -16.12
CA GLY A 506 -12.02 21.59 -15.12
C GLY A 506 -11.25 22.82 -15.60
N LYS A 507 -10.88 23.67 -14.65
CA LYS A 507 -10.04 24.86 -14.83
C LYS A 507 -8.99 24.89 -13.75
N LEU A 508 -7.72 24.95 -14.15
CA LEU A 508 -6.56 24.98 -13.25
C LEU A 508 -5.87 26.33 -13.45
N PHE A 509 -5.69 27.09 -12.38
CA PHE A 509 -5.21 28.47 -12.42
C PHE A 509 -3.80 28.60 -11.85
N ASP A 510 -3.05 29.55 -12.40
CA ASP A 510 -1.86 30.11 -11.77
C ASP A 510 -2.26 31.11 -10.67
N LYS A 511 -1.35 31.36 -9.74
CA LYS A 511 -1.54 32.33 -8.67
C LYS A 511 -1.74 33.73 -9.24
N GLY A 512 -2.83 34.39 -8.82
CA GLY A 512 -3.25 35.69 -9.33
C GLY A 512 -3.82 35.66 -10.76
N GLY A 513 -3.86 34.49 -11.41
CA GLY A 513 -4.35 34.33 -12.76
C GLY A 513 -5.87 34.55 -12.86
N VAL A 514 -6.28 35.39 -13.82
CA VAL A 514 -7.70 35.60 -14.15
C VAL A 514 -8.22 34.47 -15.03
N ASN A 515 -7.41 34.01 -15.99
CA ASN A 515 -7.72 32.89 -16.87
C ASN A 515 -7.00 31.62 -16.41
N PRO A 516 -7.59 30.43 -16.61
CA PRO A 516 -6.91 29.19 -16.29
C PRO A 516 -5.73 28.95 -17.23
N VAL A 517 -4.64 28.40 -16.69
CA VAL A 517 -3.49 27.94 -17.48
C VAL A 517 -3.78 26.62 -18.17
N PHE A 518 -4.56 25.74 -17.52
CA PHE A 518 -5.04 24.49 -18.11
C PHE A 518 -6.56 24.38 -17.98
N THR A 519 -7.18 23.83 -19.02
CA THR A 519 -8.57 23.38 -19.01
C THR A 519 -8.61 21.87 -19.19
N VAL A 520 -9.56 21.22 -18.53
CA VAL A 520 -9.79 19.78 -18.59
C VAL A 520 -11.19 19.54 -19.17
N ASP A 521 -11.29 18.61 -20.11
CA ASP A 521 -12.57 18.08 -20.61
C ASP A 521 -12.50 16.55 -20.53
N ALA A 522 -13.38 15.95 -19.73
CA ALA A 522 -13.37 14.52 -19.48
C ALA A 522 -14.78 13.92 -19.37
N THR A 523 -14.86 12.62 -19.64
CA THR A 523 -16.10 11.84 -19.56
C THR A 523 -16.07 10.91 -18.35
N ILE A 524 -17.16 10.86 -17.61
CA ILE A 524 -17.34 9.97 -16.44
C ILE A 524 -17.64 8.55 -16.93
N ASN A 525 -16.88 7.58 -16.42
CA ASN A 525 -17.09 6.16 -16.64
C ASN A 525 -16.89 5.40 -15.32
N GLY A 526 -17.94 4.69 -14.87
CA GLY A 526 -17.97 4.06 -13.55
C GLY A 526 -17.78 5.08 -12.44
N ASN A 527 -16.76 4.87 -11.61
CA ASN A 527 -16.37 5.76 -10.52
C ASN A 527 -15.14 6.62 -10.82
N GLY A 528 -14.81 6.83 -12.11
CA GLY A 528 -13.74 7.72 -12.53
C GLY A 528 -14.07 8.50 -13.79
N PHE A 529 -13.07 9.23 -14.29
CA PHE A 529 -13.19 9.98 -15.52
C PHE A 529 -11.88 9.97 -16.31
N ILE A 530 -12.02 10.09 -17.62
CA ILE A 530 -10.91 10.09 -18.58
C ILE A 530 -11.16 11.16 -19.64
N GLY A 531 -10.11 11.87 -20.04
CA GLY A 531 -10.25 12.97 -20.99
C GLY A 531 -8.92 13.61 -21.33
N SER A 532 -8.97 14.92 -21.58
CA SER A 532 -7.86 15.71 -22.10
C SER A 532 -7.65 16.99 -21.30
N ALA A 533 -6.39 17.38 -21.11
CA ALA A 533 -5.97 18.70 -20.64
C ALA A 533 -5.32 19.49 -21.78
N LYS A 534 -5.59 20.79 -21.82
CA LYS A 534 -4.99 21.72 -22.79
C LYS A 534 -4.81 23.12 -22.22
N THR A 535 -3.86 23.86 -22.76
CA THR A 535 -3.71 25.31 -22.54
C THR A 535 -4.63 26.08 -23.50
N SER A 536 -4.63 27.42 -23.41
CA SER A 536 -5.11 28.27 -24.50
C SER A 536 -4.23 28.12 -25.75
N ASP A 537 -4.72 28.61 -26.89
CA ASP A 537 -3.98 28.59 -28.17
C ASP A 537 -2.67 29.36 -28.09
N SER A 538 -2.62 30.42 -27.28
CA SER A 538 -1.41 31.22 -27.03
C SER A 538 -0.51 30.62 -25.94
N GLY A 539 -0.97 29.60 -25.22
CA GLY A 539 -0.29 29.08 -24.04
C GLY A 539 -0.19 30.08 -22.89
N PHE A 540 0.77 29.84 -22.01
CA PHE A 540 1.12 30.75 -20.90
C PHE A 540 2.63 30.92 -20.75
N ALA A 541 3.05 32.04 -20.16
CA ALA A 541 4.46 32.33 -19.91
C ALA A 541 4.94 31.61 -18.64
N LEU A 542 6.10 30.94 -18.71
CA LEU A 542 6.69 30.27 -17.55
C LEU A 542 7.34 31.24 -16.56
N ASP A 543 7.74 32.42 -17.05
CA ASP A 543 8.26 33.53 -16.26
C ASP A 543 7.56 34.81 -16.73
N ALA A 544 6.64 35.32 -15.92
CA ALA A 544 5.88 36.53 -16.25
C ALA A 544 6.75 37.79 -16.37
N GLY A 545 7.99 37.76 -15.87
CA GLY A 545 8.95 38.87 -15.93
C GLY A 545 9.89 38.84 -17.13
N SER A 546 9.89 37.77 -17.94
CA SER A 546 10.84 37.57 -19.04
C SER A 546 10.15 37.23 -20.36
N SER A 547 10.47 37.97 -21.41
CA SER A 547 10.06 37.65 -22.79
C SER A 547 11.07 36.77 -23.53
N GLN A 548 12.13 36.30 -22.86
CA GLN A 548 13.22 35.55 -23.50
C GLN A 548 12.84 34.09 -23.83
N HIS A 549 11.82 33.54 -23.18
CA HIS A 549 11.38 32.17 -23.38
C HIS A 549 9.95 32.15 -23.94
N GLY A 550 9.72 31.36 -25.00
CA GLY A 550 8.39 31.22 -25.59
C GLY A 550 7.41 30.54 -24.65
N ASN A 551 6.11 30.82 -24.84
CA ASN A 551 5.04 30.25 -24.02
C ASN A 551 5.01 28.72 -24.06
N ALA A 552 4.63 28.09 -22.95
CA ALA A 552 4.26 26.68 -22.94
C ALA A 552 2.86 26.52 -23.52
N VAL A 553 2.74 25.65 -24.52
CA VAL A 553 1.48 25.31 -25.19
C VAL A 553 1.33 23.81 -25.16
N PHE A 554 0.17 23.34 -24.73
CA PHE A 554 -0.15 21.92 -24.67
C PHE A 554 -1.56 21.68 -25.20
N SER A 555 -1.74 20.63 -25.99
CA SER A 555 -3.04 20.16 -26.46
C SER A 555 -3.17 18.67 -26.21
N ASP A 556 -4.40 18.23 -25.91
CA ASP A 556 -4.81 16.83 -25.85
C ASP A 556 -3.92 15.93 -24.98
N ILE A 557 -3.44 16.46 -23.84
CA ILE A 557 -2.74 15.63 -22.86
C ILE A 557 -3.76 14.75 -22.15
N LYS A 558 -3.57 13.44 -22.18
CA LYS A 558 -4.44 12.49 -21.49
C LYS A 558 -4.53 12.79 -19.98
N VAL A 559 -5.75 12.94 -19.49
CA VAL A 559 -6.10 13.08 -18.07
C VAL A 559 -6.80 11.81 -17.60
N ASN A 560 -6.37 11.28 -16.46
CA ASN A 560 -7.08 10.22 -15.75
C ASN A 560 -7.42 10.72 -14.34
N GLY A 561 -8.64 10.45 -13.88
CA GLY A 561 -9.06 10.81 -12.53
C GLY A 561 -10.14 9.90 -11.95
N GLY A 562 -10.44 10.14 -10.69
CA GLY A 562 -11.33 9.34 -9.86
C GLY A 562 -12.26 10.21 -9.02
N PHE A 563 -13.40 9.63 -8.65
CA PHE A 563 -14.26 10.15 -7.59
C PHE A 563 -14.02 9.37 -6.31
N TYR A 564 -13.92 10.07 -5.19
CA TYR A 564 -13.45 9.51 -3.93
C TYR A 564 -14.45 9.69 -2.78
N GLY A 565 -14.38 8.76 -1.83
CA GLY A 565 -15.23 8.72 -0.65
C GLY A 565 -16.62 8.11 -0.86
N PRO A 566 -17.50 8.16 0.15
CA PRO A 566 -18.75 7.38 0.14
C PRO A 566 -19.78 7.79 -0.91
N THR A 567 -19.74 9.05 -1.36
CA THR A 567 -20.79 9.66 -2.20
C THR A 567 -20.22 10.58 -3.29
N ALA A 568 -18.97 10.32 -3.73
CA ALA A 568 -18.25 11.15 -4.67
C ALA A 568 -18.13 12.63 -4.24
N GLY A 569 -18.02 12.89 -2.93
CA GLY A 569 -17.85 14.24 -2.38
C GLY A 569 -16.47 14.84 -2.67
N GLU A 570 -15.53 14.04 -3.15
CA GLU A 570 -14.17 14.43 -3.52
C GLU A 570 -13.85 13.91 -4.92
N LEU A 571 -13.03 14.65 -5.66
CA LEU A 571 -12.47 14.19 -6.94
C LEU A 571 -11.01 14.58 -7.04
N GLY A 572 -10.28 13.87 -7.89
CA GLY A 572 -8.90 14.19 -8.20
C GLY A 572 -8.42 13.47 -9.45
N GLY A 573 -7.24 13.85 -9.91
CA GLY A 573 -6.70 13.30 -11.13
C GLY A 573 -5.30 13.79 -11.42
N GLN A 574 -4.77 13.28 -12.52
CA GLN A 574 -3.42 13.55 -12.95
C GLN A 574 -3.31 13.60 -14.47
N PHE A 575 -2.29 14.31 -14.93
CA PHE A 575 -1.83 14.27 -16.32
C PHE A 575 -0.32 14.50 -16.37
N HIS A 576 0.32 13.90 -17.37
CA HIS A 576 1.74 14.08 -17.62
C HIS A 576 2.04 14.00 -19.12
N HIS A 577 3.06 14.71 -19.55
CA HIS A 577 3.52 14.72 -20.93
C HIS A 577 4.99 15.12 -20.97
N LYS A 578 5.77 14.46 -21.84
CA LYS A 578 7.16 14.82 -22.12
C LYS A 578 7.31 15.13 -23.60
N SER A 579 7.83 16.31 -23.91
CA SER A 579 8.26 16.68 -25.27
C SER A 579 9.37 17.72 -25.21
N ASP A 580 10.11 17.84 -26.30
CA ASP A 580 11.13 18.88 -26.45
C ASP A 580 10.53 20.30 -26.48
N ASN A 581 9.24 20.41 -26.83
CA ASN A 581 8.51 21.68 -26.91
C ASN A 581 7.86 22.11 -25.58
N GLY A 582 8.03 21.30 -24.54
CA GLY A 582 7.46 21.51 -23.22
C GLY A 582 7.12 20.17 -22.58
N SER A 583 7.42 20.04 -21.29
CA SER A 583 7.03 18.88 -20.48
C SER A 583 6.20 19.34 -19.29
N VAL A 584 5.25 18.52 -18.85
CA VAL A 584 4.37 18.82 -17.72
C VAL A 584 4.07 17.56 -16.92
N GLY A 585 4.04 17.70 -15.60
CA GLY A 585 3.46 16.73 -14.68
C GLY A 585 2.58 17.47 -13.69
N ALA A 586 1.35 17.00 -13.49
CA ALA A 586 0.37 17.65 -12.64
C ALA A 586 -0.52 16.64 -11.91
N VAL A 587 -0.82 16.96 -10.65
CA VAL A 587 -1.80 16.27 -9.81
C VAL A 587 -2.75 17.30 -9.19
N PHE A 588 -4.04 16.96 -9.09
CA PHE A 588 -5.05 17.88 -8.55
C PHE A 588 -6.08 17.14 -7.70
N GLY A 589 -6.70 17.88 -6.78
CA GLY A 589 -7.80 17.40 -5.95
C GLY A 589 -8.77 18.52 -5.60
N ALA A 590 -10.06 18.18 -5.48
CA ALA A 590 -11.13 19.13 -5.23
C ALA A 590 -12.26 18.52 -4.40
N LYS A 591 -12.91 19.37 -3.58
CA LYS A 591 -14.04 19.03 -2.71
C LYS A 591 -15.34 19.56 -3.32
N ARG A 592 -16.43 18.79 -3.23
CA ARG A 592 -17.77 19.20 -3.67
C ARG A 592 -18.26 20.41 -2.87
N GLN A 593 -18.95 21.30 -3.55
CA GLN A 593 -19.46 22.56 -3.00
C GLN A 593 -20.97 22.52 -2.82
N ILE A 594 -21.44 23.34 -1.88
CA ILE A 594 -22.84 23.72 -1.71
C ILE A 594 -22.98 25.24 -1.88
N GLU A 595 -24.10 25.68 -2.45
CA GLU A 595 -24.46 27.10 -2.48
C GLU A 595 -24.75 27.59 -1.05
N LYS A 596 -24.28 28.80 -0.75
CA LYS A 596 -24.40 29.43 0.56
C LYS A 596 -25.66 30.27 0.70
#